data_AF-A0A0G0NE59-F1
#
_entry.id   AF-A0A0G0NE59-F1
#
_cell.length_a   1.000
_cell.length_b   1.000
_cell.length_c   1.000
_cell.angle_alpha   90.00
_cell.angle_beta   90.00
_cell.angle_gamma   90.00
#
_symmetry.space_group_name_H-M   'P 1'
#
loop_
_entity.id
_entity.type
_entity.pdbx_description
1 polymer ?
#
loop_
_entity_poly.entity_id
_entity_poly.type
_entity_poly.pdbx_seq_one_letter_code
_entity_poly.pdbx_strand_id
1 'polypeptide(L)'
;MESWIREYEEFYRKTADKILFDISYSRWNPSQKFLDGFCRILFSRLYRKYKELEMTQEYEFTGEILLAEIEDRVLAFTVGGGATTSESSCTHAIGWELGRLLDAHKLSQEPFNFRLLVVGYKNDGKQPSPEKTIDSRLILK
;
A
#
# COMPACT_ATOMS: atom_id res chain seq x y z
N MET A 1 1.43 -6.87 -16.90
CA MET A 1 1.33 -5.97 -15.74
C MET A 1 1.84 -6.64 -14.46
N GLU A 2 1.82 -7.99 -14.39
CA GLU A 2 2.16 -8.72 -13.15
C GLU A 2 3.64 -8.90 -12.79
N SER A 3 4.62 -8.90 -13.72
CA SER A 3 5.99 -9.33 -13.35
C SER A 3 6.66 -8.37 -12.36
N TRP A 4 6.66 -7.08 -12.66
CA TRP A 4 7.38 -6.09 -11.84
C TRP A 4 6.71 -5.87 -10.47
N ILE A 5 5.36 -5.87 -10.38
CA ILE A 5 4.68 -5.80 -9.08
C ILE A 5 5.02 -7.01 -8.22
N ARG A 6 5.08 -8.21 -8.81
CA ARG A 6 5.53 -9.41 -8.12
C ARG A 6 7.00 -9.30 -7.70
N GLU A 7 7.87 -8.75 -8.55
CA GLU A 7 9.27 -8.50 -8.22
C GLU A 7 9.40 -7.56 -7.00
N TYR A 8 8.61 -6.48 -6.95
CA TYR A 8 8.54 -5.60 -5.78
C TYR A 8 8.02 -6.34 -4.54
N GLU A 9 6.94 -7.09 -4.67
CA GLU A 9 6.38 -7.85 -3.54
C GLU A 9 7.41 -8.85 -2.98
N GLU A 10 8.09 -9.59 -3.86
CA GLU A 10 9.15 -10.52 -3.50
C GLU A 10 10.33 -9.81 -2.84
N PHE A 11 10.78 -8.67 -3.38
CA PHE A 11 11.85 -7.87 -2.79
C PHE A 11 11.48 -7.43 -1.37
N TYR A 12 10.29 -6.88 -1.18
CA TYR A 12 9.82 -6.37 0.12
C TYR A 12 9.74 -7.51 1.13
N ARG A 13 9.11 -8.63 0.77
CA ARG A 13 9.00 -9.80 1.66
C ARG A 13 10.35 -10.41 2.01
N LYS A 14 11.29 -10.48 1.05
CA LYS A 14 12.61 -11.10 1.25
C LYS A 14 13.52 -10.27 2.17
N THR A 15 13.39 -8.95 2.13
CA THR A 15 14.24 -8.02 2.87
C THR A 15 13.63 -7.57 4.18
N ALA A 16 12.33 -7.82 4.40
CA ALA A 16 11.62 -7.41 5.59
C ALA A 16 12.02 -8.21 6.85
N ASP A 17 12.19 -7.50 7.96
CA ASP A 17 12.24 -8.12 9.28
C ASP A 17 10.86 -8.55 9.75
N LYS A 18 9.83 -7.78 9.36
CA LYS A 18 8.46 -8.01 9.79
C LYS A 18 7.44 -7.53 8.76
N ILE A 19 6.38 -8.32 8.63
CA ILE A 19 5.17 -7.94 7.91
C ILE A 19 4.24 -7.22 8.89
N LEU A 20 3.90 -5.96 8.57
CA LEU A 20 3.05 -5.09 9.39
C LEU A 20 1.57 -5.20 8.96
N PHE A 21 1.33 -5.28 7.66
CA PHE A 21 0.02 -5.52 7.06
C PHE A 21 0.18 -6.44 5.85
N ASP A 22 -0.70 -7.43 5.72
CA ASP A 22 -0.83 -8.29 4.53
C ASP A 22 -2.32 -8.57 4.34
N ILE A 23 -2.94 -7.76 3.49
CA ILE A 23 -4.38 -7.80 3.23
C ILE A 23 -4.56 -8.07 1.75
N SER A 24 -5.28 -9.15 1.44
CA SER A 24 -5.55 -9.55 0.07
C SER A 24 -7.00 -10.00 -0.10
N TYR A 25 -7.66 -9.50 -1.12
CA TYR A 25 -8.97 -9.96 -1.57
C TYR A 25 -8.94 -10.20 -3.08
N SER A 26 -9.52 -11.32 -3.51
CA SER A 26 -9.59 -11.70 -4.92
C SER A 26 -11.03 -11.65 -5.39
N ARG A 27 -11.28 -11.10 -6.58
CA ARG A 27 -12.63 -10.91 -7.15
C ARG A 27 -13.59 -10.27 -6.15
N TRP A 28 -13.10 -9.29 -5.41
CA TRP A 28 -13.84 -8.65 -4.34
C TRP A 28 -14.87 -7.67 -4.91
N ASN A 29 -16.12 -7.82 -4.52
CA ASN A 29 -17.19 -6.93 -4.95
C ASN A 29 -17.96 -6.35 -3.75
N PRO A 30 -17.35 -5.44 -2.98
CA PRO A 30 -18.02 -4.79 -1.87
C PRO A 30 -19.03 -3.75 -2.37
N SER A 31 -20.11 -3.56 -1.62
CA SER A 31 -20.96 -2.38 -1.83
C SER A 31 -20.17 -1.10 -1.57
N GLN A 32 -20.51 0.00 -2.25
CA GLN A 32 -19.83 1.29 -2.07
C GLN A 32 -19.78 1.71 -0.59
N LYS A 33 -20.91 1.59 0.12
CA LYS A 33 -21.00 1.94 1.55
C LYS A 33 -20.05 1.10 2.41
N PHE A 34 -19.88 -0.18 2.09
CA PHE A 34 -18.92 -1.04 2.78
C PHE A 34 -17.50 -0.59 2.47
N LEU A 35 -17.18 -0.35 1.19
CA LEU A 35 -15.84 0.04 0.76
C LEU A 35 -15.41 1.38 1.37
N ASP A 36 -16.32 2.37 1.41
CA ASP A 36 -16.08 3.66 2.08
C ASP A 36 -15.71 3.47 3.56
N GLY A 37 -16.46 2.63 4.28
CA GLY A 37 -16.19 2.28 5.68
C GLY A 37 -14.86 1.54 5.85
N PHE A 38 -14.59 0.60 4.95
CA PHE A 38 -13.34 -0.16 4.93
C PHE A 38 -12.12 0.74 4.75
N CYS A 39 -12.10 1.62 3.74
CA CYS A 39 -10.98 2.53 3.48
C CYS A 39 -10.71 3.46 4.67
N ARG A 40 -11.77 3.99 5.31
CA ARG A 40 -11.63 4.84 6.52
C ARG A 40 -11.01 4.09 7.70
N ILE A 41 -11.48 2.87 7.95
CA ILE A 41 -10.95 2.02 9.02
C ILE A 41 -9.50 1.63 8.71
N LEU A 42 -9.20 1.24 7.47
CA LEU A 42 -7.87 0.85 7.04
C LEU A 42 -6.87 2.01 7.21
N PHE A 43 -7.22 3.20 6.73
CA PHE A 43 -6.38 4.39 6.89
C PHE A 43 -6.12 4.71 8.37
N SER A 44 -7.16 4.64 9.21
CA SER A 44 -7.02 4.87 10.66
C SER A 44 -6.10 3.85 11.33
N ARG A 45 -6.13 2.58 10.88
CA ARG A 45 -5.25 1.51 11.39
C ARG A 45 -3.80 1.72 10.95
N LEU A 46 -3.57 2.09 9.69
CA LEU A 46 -2.25 2.41 9.17
C LEU A 46 -1.63 3.59 9.93
N TYR A 47 -2.38 4.68 10.06
CA TYR A 47 -1.97 5.86 10.81
C TYR A 47 -1.56 5.52 12.25
N ARG A 48 -2.42 4.78 12.97
CA ARG A 48 -2.12 4.37 14.34
C ARG A 48 -0.86 3.51 14.41
N LYS A 49 -0.68 2.58 13.46
CA LYS A 49 0.49 1.71 13.45
C LYS A 49 1.77 2.52 13.19
N TYR A 50 1.78 3.42 12.22
CA TYR A 50 2.96 4.25 11.97
C TYR A 50 3.28 5.17 13.14
N LYS A 51 2.29 5.74 13.82
CA LYS A 51 2.52 6.49 15.07
C LYS A 51 3.11 5.64 16.20
N GLU A 52 2.64 4.40 16.35
CA GLU A 52 3.24 3.46 17.31
C GLU A 52 4.70 3.16 16.95
N LEU A 53 5.00 2.93 15.67
CA LEU A 53 6.35 2.65 15.21
C LEU A 53 7.28 3.88 15.32
N GLU A 54 6.77 5.08 15.07
CA GLU A 54 7.47 6.35 15.32
C GLU A 54 7.81 6.52 16.80
N MET A 55 6.92 6.14 17.73
CA MET A 55 7.22 6.23 19.16
C MET A 55 8.20 5.15 19.64
N THR A 56 8.07 3.93 19.14
CA THR A 56 8.88 2.79 19.60
C THR A 56 10.25 2.72 18.95
N GLN A 57 10.42 3.33 17.77
CA GLN A 57 11.66 3.26 16.97
C GLN A 57 12.10 1.81 16.69
N GLU A 58 11.15 0.86 16.66
CA GLU A 58 11.45 -0.57 16.42
C GLU A 58 11.97 -0.82 14.99
N TYR A 59 11.60 0.06 14.04
CA TYR A 59 11.99 0.02 12.63
C TYR A 59 12.41 1.41 12.15
N GLU A 60 13.48 1.51 11.37
CA GLU A 60 13.94 2.79 10.80
C GLU A 60 13.21 3.12 9.49
N PHE A 61 12.91 2.10 8.69
CA PHE A 61 12.21 2.25 7.41
C PHE A 61 10.98 1.36 7.33
N THR A 62 10.01 1.79 6.53
CA THR A 62 8.88 0.97 6.11
C THR A 62 8.76 0.96 4.60
N GLY A 63 8.23 -0.14 4.08
CA GLY A 63 7.90 -0.30 2.67
C GLY A 63 6.43 -0.66 2.52
N GLU A 64 5.77 -0.10 1.51
CA GLU A 64 4.39 -0.37 1.15
C GLU A 64 4.17 -0.71 -0.34
N ILE A 65 3.20 -1.58 -0.58
CA ILE A 65 2.60 -1.87 -1.88
C ILE A 65 1.09 -1.86 -1.70
N LEU A 66 0.38 -1.03 -2.47
CA LEU A 66 -1.07 -1.09 -2.63
C LEU A 66 -1.39 -1.29 -4.11
N LEU A 67 -2.28 -2.24 -4.40
CA LEU A 67 -2.79 -2.47 -5.74
C LEU A 67 -4.29 -2.78 -5.66
N ALA A 68 -5.07 -2.09 -6.48
CA ALA A 68 -6.43 -2.46 -6.80
C ALA A 68 -6.61 -2.49 -8.32
N GLU A 69 -7.08 -3.60 -8.87
CA GLU A 69 -7.19 -3.81 -10.33
C GLU A 69 -8.41 -4.62 -10.73
N ILE A 70 -8.95 -4.32 -11.91
CA ILE A 70 -10.02 -5.05 -12.61
C ILE A 70 -9.50 -5.40 -13.99
N GLU A 71 -9.34 -6.68 -14.27
CA GLU A 71 -8.81 -7.18 -15.56
C GLU A 71 -7.54 -6.41 -15.97
N ASP A 72 -7.57 -5.66 -17.07
CA ASP A 72 -6.44 -4.89 -17.59
C ASP A 72 -6.37 -3.43 -17.06
N ARG A 73 -7.27 -3.06 -16.14
CA ARG A 73 -7.38 -1.69 -15.59
C ARG A 73 -6.93 -1.62 -14.13
N VAL A 74 -6.05 -0.67 -13.83
CA VAL A 74 -5.69 -0.31 -12.46
C VAL A 74 -6.67 0.73 -11.92
N LEU A 75 -7.23 0.47 -10.74
CA LEU A 75 -8.10 1.39 -10.02
C LEU A 75 -7.32 2.29 -9.05
N ALA A 76 -6.30 1.73 -8.40
CA ALA A 76 -5.43 2.43 -7.45
C ALA A 76 -4.09 1.70 -7.32
N PHE A 77 -3.01 2.45 -7.16
CA PHE A 77 -1.68 1.86 -7.04
C PHE A 77 -0.66 2.76 -6.36
N THR A 78 0.07 2.22 -5.39
CA THR A 78 1.32 2.84 -4.90
C THR A 78 2.34 1.77 -4.58
N VAL A 79 3.60 2.08 -4.88
CA VAL A 79 4.78 1.36 -4.39
C VAL A 79 5.71 2.42 -3.84
N GLY A 80 6.14 2.23 -2.61
CA GLY A 80 6.99 3.20 -1.95
C GLY A 80 7.52 2.70 -0.62
N GLY A 81 8.22 3.59 0.04
CA GLY A 81 8.76 3.38 1.37
C GLY A 81 9.46 4.64 1.84
N GLY A 82 9.72 4.71 3.13
CA GLY A 82 10.31 5.89 3.74
C GLY A 82 10.77 5.61 5.15
N ALA A 83 11.38 6.64 5.76
CA ALA A 83 11.71 6.59 7.16
C ALA A 83 10.42 6.49 7.99
N THR A 84 10.35 5.50 8.87
CA THR A 84 9.20 5.22 9.76
C THR A 84 8.80 6.44 10.60
N THR A 85 9.78 7.28 10.93
CA THR A 85 9.61 8.51 11.70
C THR A 85 8.91 9.63 10.93
N SER A 86 8.79 9.50 9.61
CA SER A 86 8.01 10.40 8.77
C SER A 86 6.64 9.77 8.52
N GLU A 87 5.79 9.75 9.55
CA GLU A 87 4.45 9.17 9.45
C GLU A 87 3.65 9.72 8.26
N SER A 88 3.72 11.03 8.02
CA SER A 88 3.07 11.66 6.87
C SER A 88 3.55 11.09 5.55
N SER A 89 4.83 10.75 5.42
CA SER A 89 5.36 10.12 4.20
C SER A 89 4.82 8.69 4.03
N CYS A 90 4.64 7.95 5.14
CA CYS A 90 4.22 6.54 5.13
C CYS A 90 2.70 6.36 4.93
N THR A 91 1.88 7.36 5.25
CA THR A 91 0.41 7.26 5.12
C THR A 91 -0.15 8.00 3.91
N HIS A 92 0.51 9.06 3.43
CA HIS A 92 -0.07 9.97 2.46
C HIS A 92 -0.29 9.35 1.08
N ALA A 93 0.70 8.63 0.54
CA ALA A 93 0.57 7.96 -0.76
C ALA A 93 -0.54 6.90 -0.73
N ILE A 94 -0.56 6.06 0.30
CA ILE A 94 -1.63 5.06 0.50
C ILE A 94 -3.00 5.75 0.63
N GLY A 95 -3.09 6.83 1.40
CA GLY A 95 -4.33 7.60 1.58
C GLY A 95 -4.89 8.15 0.27
N TRP A 96 -4.03 8.70 -0.59
CA TRP A 96 -4.43 9.16 -1.92
C TRP A 96 -4.95 8.04 -2.81
N GLU A 97 -4.25 6.90 -2.85
CA GLU A 97 -4.65 5.77 -3.69
C GLU A 97 -5.92 5.09 -3.19
N LEU A 98 -6.12 5.00 -1.87
CA LEU A 98 -7.42 4.59 -1.30
C LEU A 98 -8.55 5.54 -1.73
N GLY A 99 -8.29 6.85 -1.80
CA GLY A 99 -9.24 7.82 -2.35
C GLY A 99 -9.57 7.55 -3.82
N ARG A 100 -8.54 7.32 -4.65
CA ARG A 100 -8.72 6.97 -6.08
C ARG A 100 -9.52 5.69 -6.27
N LEU A 101 -9.28 4.67 -5.45
CA LEU A 101 -10.07 3.44 -5.45
C LEU A 101 -11.56 3.73 -5.19
N LEU A 102 -11.86 4.55 -4.19
CA LEU A 102 -13.24 4.91 -3.87
C LEU A 102 -13.93 5.64 -5.03
N ASP A 103 -13.23 6.54 -5.70
CA ASP A 103 -13.78 7.27 -6.84
C ASP A 103 -13.93 6.39 -8.08
N ALA A 104 -13.00 5.46 -8.32
CA ALA A 104 -13.09 4.50 -9.40
C ALA A 104 -14.24 3.51 -9.20
N HIS A 105 -14.43 2.99 -7.98
CA HIS A 105 -15.50 2.02 -7.66
C HIS A 105 -16.91 2.62 -7.76
N LYS A 106 -17.05 3.93 -7.55
CA LYS A 106 -18.32 4.65 -7.82
C LYS A 106 -18.70 4.62 -9.30
N LEU A 107 -17.70 4.60 -10.19
CA LEU A 107 -17.88 4.63 -11.64
C LEU A 107 -18.04 3.23 -12.24
N SER A 108 -17.40 2.21 -11.66
CA SER A 108 -17.57 0.80 -12.03
C SER A 108 -17.66 -0.07 -10.78
N GLN A 109 -18.79 -0.78 -10.61
CA GLN A 109 -19.03 -1.70 -9.48
C GLN A 109 -18.66 -3.15 -9.82
N GLU A 110 -17.70 -3.33 -10.71
CA GLU A 110 -17.18 -4.64 -11.08
C GLU A 110 -16.30 -5.22 -9.95
N PRO A 111 -16.25 -6.55 -9.80
CA PRO A 111 -15.34 -7.18 -8.85
C PRO A 111 -13.87 -6.86 -9.18
N PHE A 112 -13.08 -6.50 -8.15
CA PHE A 112 -11.67 -6.16 -8.30
C PHE A 112 -10.78 -6.99 -7.38
N ASN A 113 -9.51 -7.12 -7.75
CA ASN A 113 -8.49 -7.64 -6.84
C ASN A 113 -7.96 -6.48 -6.00
N PHE A 114 -7.81 -6.69 -4.70
CA PHE A 114 -7.23 -5.72 -3.77
C PHE A 114 -6.06 -6.35 -3.02
N ARG A 115 -4.93 -5.65 -2.97
CA ARG A 115 -3.75 -6.05 -2.19
C ARG A 115 -3.18 -4.83 -1.48
N LEU A 116 -2.84 -5.01 -0.21
CA LEU A 116 -2.01 -4.09 0.57
C LEU A 116 -0.98 -4.90 1.36
N LEU A 117 0.29 -4.68 1.05
CA LEU A 117 1.43 -5.19 1.80
C LEU A 117 2.16 -4.01 2.42
N VAL A 118 2.43 -4.07 3.72
CA VAL A 118 3.29 -3.11 4.43
C VAL A 118 4.26 -3.89 5.29
N VAL A 119 5.54 -3.54 5.23
CA VAL A 119 6.63 -4.22 5.92
C VAL A 119 7.54 -3.21 6.64
N GLY A 120 8.23 -3.66 7.69
CA GLY A 120 9.19 -2.87 8.46
C GLY A 120 10.61 -3.40 8.32
N TYR A 121 11.58 -2.48 8.35
CA TYR A 121 13.02 -2.74 8.24
C TYR A 121 13.78 -2.10 9.39
N LYS A 122 14.63 -2.87 10.06
CA LYS A 122 15.61 -2.40 11.02
C LYS A 122 16.83 -1.86 10.29
N ASN A 123 17.51 -0.88 10.89
CA ASN A 123 18.75 -0.39 10.34
C ASN A 123 19.90 -1.33 10.68
N ASP A 124 20.35 -2.09 9.68
CA ASP A 124 21.53 -2.96 9.71
C ASP A 124 22.62 -2.47 8.74
N GLY A 125 22.53 -1.22 8.26
CA GLY A 125 23.42 -0.67 7.24
C GLY A 125 23.11 -1.11 5.81
N LYS A 126 22.05 -1.91 5.59
CA LYS A 126 21.49 -2.18 4.26
C LYS A 126 20.26 -1.31 4.08
N GLN A 127 20.46 -0.07 3.65
CA GLN A 127 19.34 0.74 3.17
C GLN A 127 18.59 -0.07 2.10
N PRO A 128 17.27 -0.32 2.27
CA PRO A 128 16.44 -0.48 1.09
C PRO A 128 16.59 0.85 0.36
N SER A 129 17.17 0.84 -0.84
CA SER A 129 17.22 2.05 -1.65
C SER A 129 15.80 2.59 -1.72
N PRO A 130 15.55 3.89 -1.49
CA PRO A 130 14.24 4.46 -1.70
C PRO A 130 13.95 4.33 -3.20
N GLU A 131 13.33 3.23 -3.59
CA GLU A 131 12.86 3.08 -4.94
C GLU A 131 11.71 4.06 -5.09
N LYS A 132 11.88 4.88 -6.13
CA LYS A 132 11.05 6.02 -6.49
C LYS A 132 9.59 5.71 -6.18
N THR A 133 8.91 6.62 -5.48
CA THR A 133 7.45 6.70 -5.56
C THR A 133 7.11 6.73 -7.05
N ILE A 134 6.66 5.60 -7.61
CA ILE A 134 6.23 5.57 -9.00
C ILE A 134 4.92 6.33 -8.99
N ASP A 135 4.94 7.55 -9.54
CA ASP A 135 3.74 8.36 -9.72
C ASP A 135 2.72 7.50 -10.46
N SER A 136 1.61 7.23 -9.80
CA SER A 136 0.51 6.38 -10.24
C SER A 136 -0.12 6.81 -11.57
N ARG A 137 0.32 7.95 -12.13
CA ARG A 137 0.03 8.42 -13.49
C ARG A 137 0.80 7.70 -14.61
N LEU A 138 1.89 6.97 -14.30
CA LEU A 138 2.72 6.28 -15.29
C LEU A 138 2.25 4.86 -15.62
N ILE A 139 1.23 4.33 -14.93
CA ILE A 139 0.57 3.08 -15.31
C ILE A 139 -0.63 3.41 -16.19
N LEU A 140 -0.34 3.95 -17.38
CA LEU A 140 -1.30 4.00 -18.48
C LEU A 140 -0.76 3.10 -19.59
N LYS A 141 -1.50 2.03 -19.87
CA LYS A 141 -1.60 1.46 -21.22
C LYS A 141 -3.01 1.72 -21.72
#